data_AF-A0AAN4ZNW8-F1
#
_entry.id   AF-A0AAN4ZNW8-F1
#
_cell.length_a   1.000
_cell.length_b   1.000
_cell.length_c   1.000
_cell.angle_alpha   90.00
_cell.angle_beta   90.00
_cell.angle_gamma   90.00
#
_symmetry.space_group_name_H-M   'P 1'
#
loop_
_entity.id
_entity.type
_entity.pdbx_description
1 polymer ?
#
loop_
_entity_poly.entity_id
_entity_poly.type
_entity_poly.pdbx_seq_one_letter_code
_entity_poly.pdbx_strand_id
1 'polypeptide(L)'
;ILLLALVSQVAAQCSTKENTNCVNFVKNGYCNNAGYTLAQKQATCGISCGLCTAAGVPIVKGQCTGDANANCASWAANGFCTNAAYSTAMIQSYCCKTCAASPAFPTTDCAVLYEGASTEIAAPKGSNLVPIMNNAPLTKVFVKTGCKLTMYTDFMTTPMTQATGSPFAPTTDSFITLTGTAASTIGATGVLLFDCTC
;
A
#
# COMPACT_ATOMS: atom_id res chain seq x y z
N ILE A 1 -6.33 39.21 -10.22
CA ILE A 1 -5.10 38.41 -9.99
C ILE A 1 -5.54 37.15 -9.26
N LEU A 2 -5.79 36.07 -10.01
CA LEU A 2 -6.24 34.79 -9.45
C LEU A 2 -4.99 33.92 -9.23
N LEU A 3 -4.52 33.81 -7.99
CA LEU A 3 -3.49 32.82 -7.63
C LEU A 3 -4.17 31.45 -7.61
N LEU A 4 -4.03 30.69 -8.69
CA LEU A 4 -4.33 29.26 -8.71
C LEU A 4 -3.24 28.55 -7.89
N ALA A 5 -3.66 27.98 -6.76
CA ALA A 5 -2.86 27.11 -5.92
C ALA A 5 -2.36 25.93 -6.75
N LEU A 6 -1.05 25.90 -7.02
CA LEU A 6 -0.36 24.72 -7.50
C LEU A 6 -0.33 23.72 -6.34
N VAL A 7 -1.35 22.88 -6.25
CA VAL A 7 -1.25 21.62 -5.51
C VAL A 7 -0.13 20.83 -6.16
N SER A 8 1.03 20.77 -5.51
CA SER A 8 2.19 19.98 -5.91
C SER A 8 1.86 18.49 -5.73
N GLN A 9 1.02 17.98 -6.62
CA GLN A 9 1.00 16.56 -6.94
C GLN A 9 2.31 16.30 -7.68
N VAL A 10 3.24 15.61 -7.02
CA VAL A 10 4.40 15.03 -7.70
C VAL A 10 3.86 13.85 -8.51
N ALA A 11 3.07 14.16 -9.56
CA ALA A 11 2.65 13.18 -10.54
C ALA A 11 3.93 12.61 -11.14
N ALA A 12 4.03 11.28 -11.12
CA ALA A 12 5.07 10.52 -11.79
C ALA A 12 5.41 11.17 -13.15
N GLN A 13 6.66 11.60 -13.32
CA GLN A 13 7.10 12.39 -14.47
C GLN A 13 7.39 11.48 -15.66
N CYS A 14 6.37 10.79 -16.15
CA CYS A 14 6.49 10.07 -17.40
C CYS A 14 6.56 11.07 -18.56
N SER A 15 7.48 10.81 -19.48
CA SER A 15 7.71 11.60 -20.67
C SER A 15 7.52 10.71 -21.90
N THR A 16 7.02 11.27 -22.99
CA THR A 16 6.98 10.61 -24.30
C THR A 16 8.36 10.51 -24.94
N LYS A 17 9.36 11.20 -24.37
CA LYS A 17 10.76 11.19 -24.82
C LYS A 17 11.67 10.73 -23.70
N GLU A 18 12.46 9.70 -23.97
CA GLU A 18 13.45 9.15 -23.05
C GLU A 18 14.85 9.72 -23.31
N ASN A 19 15.76 9.49 -22.36
CA ASN A 19 17.18 9.73 -22.57
C ASN A 19 17.69 8.83 -23.69
N THR A 20 18.47 9.38 -24.62
CA THR A 20 19.06 8.63 -25.74
C THR A 20 19.95 7.47 -25.29
N ASN A 21 20.45 7.48 -24.05
CA ASN A 21 21.26 6.43 -23.47
C ASN A 21 20.46 5.35 -22.71
N CYS A 22 19.13 5.35 -22.76
CA CYS A 22 18.33 4.40 -21.98
C CYS A 22 18.65 2.94 -22.27
N VAL A 23 18.99 2.59 -23.52
CA VAL A 23 19.46 1.24 -23.86
C VAL A 23 20.67 0.82 -23.01
N ASN A 24 21.64 1.73 -22.84
CA ASN A 24 22.84 1.49 -22.03
C ASN A 24 22.52 1.52 -20.54
N PHE A 25 21.70 2.46 -20.09
CA PHE A 25 21.31 2.59 -18.68
C PHE A 25 20.54 1.36 -18.19
N VAL A 26 19.54 0.90 -18.96
CA VAL A 26 18.77 -0.31 -18.64
C VAL A 26 19.71 -1.52 -18.56
N LYS A 27 20.61 -1.67 -19.54
CA LYS A 27 21.62 -2.75 -19.55
C LYS A 27 22.54 -2.70 -18.31
N ASN A 28 22.88 -1.50 -17.83
CA ASN A 28 23.69 -1.29 -16.64
C ASN A 28 22.89 -1.28 -15.33
N GLY A 29 21.63 -1.74 -15.36
CA GLY A 29 20.81 -1.92 -14.15
C GLY A 29 20.15 -0.64 -13.62
N TYR A 30 20.06 0.43 -14.42
CA TYR A 30 19.45 1.70 -14.01
C TYR A 30 18.03 1.53 -13.44
N CYS A 31 17.18 0.75 -14.12
CA CYS A 31 15.81 0.50 -13.68
C CYS A 31 15.75 -0.20 -12.31
N ASN A 32 16.76 -1.01 -11.97
CA ASN A 32 16.86 -1.78 -10.74
C ASN A 32 17.69 -1.09 -9.64
N ASN A 33 18.33 0.03 -9.93
CA ASN A 33 19.20 0.69 -8.97
C ASN A 33 18.36 1.46 -7.93
N ALA A 34 18.51 1.08 -6.65
CA ALA A 34 17.77 1.66 -5.53
C ALA A 34 18.20 3.11 -5.21
N GLY A 35 19.37 3.53 -5.70
CA GLY A 35 19.86 4.91 -5.60
C GLY A 35 19.10 5.89 -6.48
N TYR A 36 18.28 5.42 -7.43
CA TYR A 36 17.37 6.26 -8.20
C TYR A 36 15.92 6.10 -7.72
N THR A 37 15.27 7.23 -7.49
CA THR A 37 13.84 7.30 -7.18
C THR A 37 12.99 6.86 -8.37
N LEU A 38 11.75 6.44 -8.10
CA LEU A 38 10.78 6.09 -9.15
C LEU A 38 10.57 7.26 -10.12
N ALA A 39 10.46 8.49 -9.60
CA ALA A 39 10.29 9.69 -10.42
C ALA A 39 11.48 9.92 -11.36
N GLN A 40 12.71 9.73 -10.88
CA GLN A 40 13.91 9.81 -11.74
C GLN A 40 13.91 8.76 -12.83
N LYS A 41 13.53 7.51 -12.48
CA LYS A 41 13.45 6.42 -13.45
C LYS A 41 12.40 6.68 -14.52
N GLN A 42 11.22 7.16 -14.11
CA GLN A 42 10.13 7.54 -15.01
C GLN A 42 10.50 8.70 -15.94
N ALA A 43 11.18 9.72 -15.41
CA ALA A 43 11.61 10.89 -16.18
C ALA A 43 12.74 10.57 -17.17
N THR A 44 13.63 9.64 -16.83
CA THR A 44 14.82 9.37 -17.64
C THR A 44 14.58 8.26 -18.65
N CYS A 45 14.10 7.10 -18.19
CA CYS A 45 13.95 5.87 -18.96
C CYS A 45 12.64 5.15 -18.64
N GLY A 46 11.56 5.91 -18.46
CA GLY A 46 10.29 5.36 -17.99
C GLY A 46 9.67 4.30 -18.90
N ILE A 47 9.70 4.49 -20.21
CA ILE A 47 9.16 3.52 -21.20
C ILE A 47 10.09 2.29 -21.26
N SER A 48 11.39 2.50 -21.37
CA SER A 48 12.41 1.46 -21.40
C SER A 48 12.47 0.62 -20.12
N CYS A 49 12.16 1.23 -18.97
CA CYS A 49 12.04 0.53 -17.69
C CYS A 49 10.65 -0.10 -17.46
N GLY A 50 9.70 0.06 -18.39
CA GLY A 50 8.33 -0.46 -18.24
C GLY A 50 7.52 0.23 -17.13
N LEU A 51 7.87 1.48 -16.80
CA LEU A 51 7.25 2.32 -15.77
C LEU A 51 6.32 3.39 -16.36
N CYS A 52 6.41 3.64 -17.67
CA CYS A 52 5.59 4.58 -18.41
C CYS A 52 5.06 3.95 -19.71
N THR A 53 3.85 4.32 -20.11
CA THR A 53 3.33 3.99 -21.45
C THR A 53 4.03 4.83 -22.52
N ALA A 54 3.92 4.42 -23.78
CA ALA A 54 4.42 5.21 -24.92
C ALA A 54 3.80 6.62 -24.99
N ALA A 55 2.62 6.82 -24.39
CA ALA A 55 1.95 8.11 -24.28
C ALA A 55 2.50 8.99 -23.13
N GLY A 56 3.57 8.56 -22.45
CA GLY A 56 4.13 9.31 -21.31
C GLY A 56 3.24 9.27 -20.08
N VAL A 57 2.44 8.21 -19.90
CA VAL A 57 1.58 8.04 -18.72
C VAL A 57 2.21 7.04 -17.76
N PRO A 58 2.28 7.33 -16.44
CA PRO A 58 2.75 6.38 -15.44
C PRO A 58 1.95 5.10 -15.45
N ILE A 59 2.66 3.97 -15.48
CA ILE A 59 2.03 2.67 -15.37
C ILE A 59 1.73 2.42 -13.91
N VAL A 60 0.44 2.29 -13.61
CA VAL A 60 -0.05 1.91 -12.28
C VAL A 60 0.02 0.39 -12.09
N LYS A 61 0.07 -0.03 -10.82
CA LYS A 61 -0.04 -1.44 -10.44
C LYS A 61 -1.30 -2.04 -11.11
N GLY A 62 -1.15 -3.14 -11.85
CA GLY A 62 -2.24 -3.73 -12.65
C GLY A 62 -2.18 -3.45 -14.16
N GLN A 63 -1.37 -2.49 -14.61
CA GLN A 63 -1.24 -2.09 -16.02
C GLN A 63 0.17 -2.36 -16.59
N CYS A 64 1.02 -3.04 -15.82
CA CYS A 64 2.41 -3.32 -16.17
C CYS A 64 2.56 -4.52 -17.10
N THR A 65 3.38 -4.35 -18.13
CA THR A 65 3.67 -5.39 -19.13
C THR A 65 4.88 -6.26 -18.77
N GLY A 66 5.68 -5.85 -17.77
CA GLY A 66 6.91 -6.55 -17.36
C GLY A 66 7.34 -6.24 -15.92
N ASP A 67 8.32 -7.01 -15.46
CA ASP A 67 9.06 -6.79 -14.22
C ASP A 67 10.46 -6.25 -14.53
N ALA A 68 10.96 -5.36 -13.69
CA ALA A 68 12.32 -4.83 -13.85
C ALA A 68 13.36 -5.81 -13.28
N ASN A 69 13.01 -6.62 -12.26
CA ASN A 69 13.91 -7.56 -11.61
C ASN A 69 13.57 -9.03 -11.92
N ALA A 70 14.59 -9.84 -12.17
CA ALA A 70 14.41 -11.28 -12.42
C ALA A 70 13.92 -12.06 -11.18
N ASN A 71 14.17 -11.55 -9.97
CA ASN A 71 13.79 -12.22 -8.72
C ASN A 71 12.33 -12.00 -8.33
N CYS A 72 11.54 -11.30 -9.13
CA CYS A 72 10.19 -10.88 -8.76
C CYS A 72 9.26 -12.03 -8.38
N ALA A 73 9.34 -13.17 -9.08
CA ALA A 73 8.57 -14.36 -8.71
C ALA A 73 8.90 -14.86 -7.30
N SER A 74 10.20 -14.95 -6.97
CA SER A 74 10.66 -15.37 -5.63
C SER A 74 10.29 -14.34 -4.57
N TRP A 75 10.53 -13.05 -4.83
CA TRP A 75 10.21 -11.98 -3.90
C TRP A 75 8.72 -11.87 -3.63
N ALA A 76 7.87 -12.02 -4.65
CA ALA A 76 6.43 -12.06 -4.49
C ALA A 76 5.98 -13.23 -3.62
N ALA A 77 6.54 -14.44 -3.84
CA ALA A 77 6.28 -15.60 -2.99
C ALA A 77 6.72 -15.40 -1.53
N ASN A 78 7.72 -14.55 -1.31
CA ASN A 78 8.22 -14.15 0.02
C ASN A 78 7.57 -12.85 0.55
N GLY A 79 6.45 -12.41 -0.03
CA GLY A 79 5.65 -11.30 0.51
C GLY A 79 6.08 -9.89 0.06
N PHE A 80 6.99 -9.74 -0.90
CA PHE A 80 7.42 -8.42 -1.38
C PHE A 80 6.27 -7.53 -1.86
N CYS A 81 5.27 -8.12 -2.53
CA CYS A 81 4.15 -7.38 -3.10
C CYS A 81 3.13 -6.86 -2.07
N THR A 82 3.18 -7.39 -0.85
CA THR A 82 2.23 -7.13 0.24
C THR A 82 2.90 -6.61 1.52
N ASN A 83 4.23 -6.63 1.60
CA ASN A 83 4.99 -6.17 2.75
C ASN A 83 5.00 -4.63 2.80
N ALA A 84 4.52 -4.07 3.91
CA ALA A 84 4.39 -2.63 4.12
C ALA A 84 5.74 -1.92 4.31
N ALA A 85 6.82 -2.65 4.58
CA ALA A 85 8.18 -2.10 4.57
C ALA A 85 8.59 -1.62 3.16
N TYR A 86 7.94 -2.11 2.10
CA TYR A 86 8.18 -1.69 0.73
C TYR A 86 7.08 -0.73 0.30
N SER A 87 7.47 0.48 -0.10
CA SER A 87 6.54 1.46 -0.64
C SER A 87 5.93 0.96 -1.94
N THR A 88 4.71 1.41 -2.25
CA THR A 88 4.07 1.12 -3.54
C THR A 88 4.96 1.51 -4.73
N ALA A 89 5.72 2.61 -4.60
CA ALA A 89 6.69 3.04 -5.59
C ALA A 89 7.85 2.05 -5.76
N MET A 90 8.35 1.47 -4.66
CA MET A 90 9.39 0.43 -4.72
C MET A 90 8.83 -0.83 -5.37
N ILE A 91 7.65 -1.28 -4.95
CA ILE A 91 6.99 -2.46 -5.52
C ILE A 91 6.80 -2.31 -7.04
N GLN A 92 6.29 -1.15 -7.47
CA GLN A 92 6.14 -0.81 -8.89
C GLN A 92 7.49 -0.71 -9.63
N SER A 93 8.54 -0.18 -8.98
CA SER A 93 9.86 -0.04 -9.62
C SER A 93 10.52 -1.39 -9.93
N TYR A 94 10.25 -2.42 -9.13
CA TYR A 94 10.95 -3.70 -9.23
C TYR A 94 10.11 -4.79 -9.87
N CYS A 95 8.89 -4.99 -9.38
CA CYS A 95 8.10 -6.19 -9.66
C CYS A 95 6.68 -5.84 -10.07
N CYS A 96 6.54 -4.85 -10.96
CA CYS A 96 5.23 -4.32 -11.27
C CYS A 96 4.25 -5.36 -11.85
N LYS A 97 4.69 -6.20 -12.79
CA LYS A 97 3.85 -7.24 -13.40
C LYS A 97 3.56 -8.37 -12.42
N THR A 98 4.59 -8.90 -11.75
CA THR A 98 4.40 -9.98 -10.78
C THR A 98 3.51 -9.52 -9.63
N CYS A 99 3.71 -8.31 -9.11
CA CYS A 99 2.89 -7.75 -8.04
C CYS A 99 1.55 -7.19 -8.51
N ALA A 100 1.30 -7.11 -9.82
CA ALA A 100 -0.02 -6.87 -10.38
C ALA A 100 -0.87 -8.16 -10.38
N ALA A 101 -0.24 -9.33 -10.56
CA ALA A 101 -0.90 -10.64 -10.47
C ALA A 101 -1.00 -11.17 -9.04
N SER A 102 -0.10 -10.74 -8.15
CA SER A 102 -0.23 -10.96 -6.71
C SER A 102 -1.39 -10.10 -6.18
N PRO A 103 -2.30 -10.61 -5.33
CA PRO A 103 -3.45 -9.84 -4.85
C PRO A 103 -2.95 -8.54 -4.22
N ALA A 104 -3.16 -7.45 -4.95
CA ALA A 104 -2.52 -6.17 -4.69
C ALA A 104 -2.98 -5.53 -3.37
N PHE A 105 -4.12 -6.01 -2.89
CA PHE A 105 -4.82 -5.73 -1.66
C PHE A 105 -5.61 -6.99 -1.32
N PRO A 106 -5.86 -7.27 -0.05
CA PRO A 106 -6.75 -8.36 0.29
C PRO A 106 -8.14 -8.09 -0.29
N THR A 107 -8.77 -9.12 -0.88
CA THR A 107 -10.16 -9.02 -1.30
C THR A 107 -11.02 -8.91 -0.05
N THR A 108 -11.59 -7.74 0.20
CA THR A 108 -12.47 -7.48 1.34
C THR A 108 -13.64 -6.58 0.94
N ASP A 109 -14.74 -6.74 1.67
CA ASP A 109 -15.90 -5.86 1.56
C ASP A 109 -15.70 -4.54 2.34
N CYS A 110 -14.77 -4.51 3.29
CA CYS A 110 -14.49 -3.30 4.08
C CYS A 110 -13.02 -3.15 4.49
N ALA A 111 -12.50 -3.99 5.38
CA ALA A 111 -11.10 -3.91 5.80
C ALA A 111 -10.50 -5.29 6.10
N VAL A 112 -9.17 -5.33 6.25
CA VAL A 112 -8.42 -6.48 6.78
C VAL A 112 -7.34 -5.98 7.71
N LEU A 113 -7.30 -6.48 8.94
CA LEU A 113 -6.26 -6.19 9.91
C LEU A 113 -5.15 -7.24 9.83
N TYR A 114 -3.92 -6.85 10.13
CA TYR A 114 -2.76 -7.74 10.09
C TYR A 114 -2.15 -7.87 11.48
N GLU A 115 -2.13 -9.11 11.97
CA GLU A 115 -1.42 -9.53 13.18
C GLU A 115 -0.02 -10.04 12.77
N GLY A 116 1.03 -9.37 13.28
CA GLY A 116 2.40 -9.67 12.89
C GLY A 116 2.67 -9.45 11.39
N ALA A 117 3.37 -10.39 10.75
CA ALA A 117 3.81 -10.27 9.36
C ALA A 117 2.81 -10.85 8.33
N SER A 118 1.87 -11.72 8.75
CA SER A 118 1.13 -12.56 7.81
C SER A 118 -0.25 -13.04 8.24
N THR A 119 -0.67 -12.83 9.49
CA THR A 119 -2.01 -13.27 9.91
C THR A 119 -3.04 -12.19 9.55
N GLU A 120 -4.02 -12.56 8.74
CA GLU A 120 -5.08 -11.66 8.27
C GLU A 120 -6.37 -11.87 9.09
N ILE A 121 -6.92 -10.79 9.62
CA ILE A 121 -8.21 -10.77 10.30
C ILE A 121 -9.18 -10.00 9.42
N ALA A 122 -10.16 -10.70 8.85
CA ALA A 122 -11.17 -10.09 8.01
C ALA A 122 -12.06 -9.16 8.84
N ALA A 123 -12.25 -7.93 8.37
CA ALA A 123 -13.23 -6.99 8.89
C ALA A 123 -14.33 -6.80 7.84
N PRO A 124 -15.36 -7.68 7.83
CA PRO A 124 -16.44 -7.59 6.87
C PRO A 124 -17.23 -6.29 7.07
N LYS A 125 -17.96 -5.88 6.02
CA LYS A 125 -18.85 -4.71 6.08
C LYS A 125 -19.99 -4.96 7.08
N GLY A 126 -20.21 -4.05 8.00
CA GLY A 126 -21.38 -4.04 8.89
C GLY A 126 -21.11 -3.34 10.22
N SER A 127 -22.16 -2.79 10.82
CA SER A 127 -22.12 -1.99 12.07
C SER A 127 -22.01 -2.81 13.36
N ASN A 128 -21.53 -4.05 13.28
CA ASN A 128 -21.44 -4.93 14.43
C ASN A 128 -20.03 -4.83 15.02
N LEU A 129 -19.93 -4.47 16.29
CA LEU A 129 -18.66 -4.47 17.01
C LEU A 129 -18.12 -5.90 17.07
N VAL A 130 -17.01 -6.13 16.35
CA VAL A 130 -16.34 -7.43 16.33
C VAL A 130 -15.12 -7.39 17.26
N PRO A 131 -15.02 -8.30 18.24
CA PRO A 131 -13.83 -8.40 19.07
C PRO A 131 -12.67 -8.99 18.28
N ILE A 132 -11.48 -8.42 18.47
CA ILE A 132 -10.22 -8.97 18.01
C ILE A 132 -9.65 -9.81 19.14
N MET A 133 -9.36 -11.08 18.87
CA MET A 133 -8.68 -11.98 19.81
C MET A 133 -7.32 -12.38 19.22
N ASN A 134 -6.36 -11.45 19.23
CA ASN A 134 -5.00 -11.64 18.72
C ASN A 134 -4.00 -11.89 19.85
N ASN A 135 -3.04 -12.77 19.60
CA ASN A 135 -1.95 -13.12 20.52
C ASN A 135 -0.67 -12.30 20.25
N ALA A 136 -0.60 -11.60 19.12
CA ALA A 136 0.52 -10.79 18.66
C ALA A 136 0.04 -9.37 18.29
N PRO A 137 0.94 -8.36 18.24
CA PRO A 137 0.52 -6.98 18.00
C PRO A 137 -0.02 -6.82 16.58
N LEU A 138 -1.04 -5.97 16.42
CA LEU A 138 -1.51 -5.55 15.11
C LEU A 138 -0.50 -4.57 14.52
N THR A 139 -0.06 -4.83 13.29
CA THR A 139 1.03 -4.05 12.66
C THR A 139 0.50 -3.07 11.63
N LYS A 140 -0.53 -3.47 10.89
CA LYS A 140 -1.13 -2.67 9.81
C LYS A 140 -2.57 -3.06 9.55
N VAL A 141 -3.26 -2.22 8.79
CA VAL A 141 -4.61 -2.47 8.30
C VAL A 141 -4.72 -2.07 6.84
N PHE A 142 -5.50 -2.82 6.07
CA PHE A 142 -6.01 -2.38 4.77
C PHE A 142 -7.46 -1.96 4.94
N VAL A 143 -7.81 -0.75 4.50
CA VAL A 143 -9.21 -0.29 4.44
C VAL A 143 -9.53 0.07 3.00
N LYS A 144 -10.61 -0.51 2.49
CA LYS A 144 -11.10 -0.25 1.13
C LYS A 144 -11.54 1.20 0.99
N THR A 145 -11.25 1.81 -0.15
CA THR A 145 -11.69 3.18 -0.46
C THR A 145 -13.20 3.31 -0.28
N GLY A 146 -13.63 4.38 0.38
CA GLY A 146 -15.04 4.61 0.69
C GLY A 146 -15.54 3.89 1.95
N CYS A 147 -14.70 3.07 2.58
CA CYS A 147 -14.97 2.47 3.88
C CYS A 147 -14.25 3.21 5.01
N LYS A 148 -14.75 3.03 6.23
CA LYS A 148 -14.25 3.58 7.48
C LYS A 148 -14.18 2.45 8.51
N LEU A 149 -12.97 2.15 8.97
CA LEU A 149 -12.74 1.23 10.07
C LEU A 149 -12.53 2.04 11.36
N THR A 150 -13.35 1.79 12.37
CA THR A 150 -13.21 2.38 13.71
C THR A 150 -12.77 1.29 14.67
N MET A 151 -11.72 1.53 15.44
CA MET A 151 -11.22 0.61 16.46
C MET A 151 -11.42 1.18 17.86
N TYR A 152 -11.68 0.32 18.83
CA TYR A 152 -11.98 0.67 20.21
C TYR A 152 -11.12 -0.14 21.17
N THR A 153 -10.77 0.45 22.31
CA THR A 153 -9.96 -0.17 23.37
C THR A 153 -10.78 -0.71 24.54
N ASP A 154 -12.08 -0.43 24.55
CA ASP A 154 -13.02 -0.93 25.56
C ASP A 154 -14.37 -1.27 24.91
N PHE A 155 -15.14 -2.15 25.57
CA PHE A 155 -16.54 -2.45 25.24
C PHE A 155 -17.50 -2.26 26.41
N MET A 156 -16.94 -1.89 27.58
CA MET A 156 -17.68 -1.80 28.84
C MET A 156 -18.09 -0.35 29.18
N THR A 157 -17.61 0.63 28.42
CA THR A 157 -17.91 2.05 28.65
C THR A 157 -18.84 2.59 27.57
N THR A 158 -19.69 3.55 27.95
CA THR A 158 -20.53 4.30 27.01
C THR A 158 -20.32 5.80 27.24
N PRO A 159 -19.80 6.55 26.24
CA PRO A 159 -19.34 6.09 24.93
C PRO A 159 -18.06 5.25 25.02
N MET A 160 -17.90 4.30 24.09
CA MET A 160 -16.67 3.51 23.96
C MET A 160 -15.46 4.39 23.63
N THR A 161 -14.29 4.02 24.14
CA THR A 161 -13.02 4.71 23.89
C THR A 161 -12.41 4.24 22.57
N GLN A 162 -12.24 5.16 21.62
CA GLN A 162 -11.56 4.86 20.35
C GLN A 162 -10.05 4.67 20.55
N ALA A 163 -9.48 3.72 19.81
CA ALA A 163 -8.04 3.52 19.75
C ALA A 163 -7.34 4.73 19.08
N THR A 164 -6.13 5.05 19.53
CA THR A 164 -5.34 6.13 18.93
C THR A 164 -5.08 5.84 17.45
N GLY A 165 -5.39 6.82 16.58
CA GLY A 165 -5.27 6.68 15.13
C GLY A 165 -6.55 6.21 14.42
N SER A 166 -7.56 5.75 15.17
CA SER A 166 -8.92 5.49 14.66
C SER A 166 -9.73 6.79 14.58
N PRO A 167 -10.66 6.95 13.62
CA PRO A 167 -11.00 6.01 12.55
C PRO A 167 -10.06 6.08 11.34
N PHE A 168 -9.93 4.95 10.66
CA PHE A 168 -9.18 4.81 9.41
C PHE A 168 -10.11 4.90 8.21
N ALA A 169 -9.98 5.96 7.41
CA ALA A 169 -10.83 6.22 6.24
C ALA A 169 -9.97 6.77 5.07
N PRO A 170 -9.23 5.90 4.37
CA PRO A 170 -8.34 6.35 3.32
C PRO A 170 -9.15 6.78 2.07
N THR A 171 -8.62 7.77 1.35
CA THR A 171 -9.20 8.25 0.08
C THR A 171 -8.85 7.36 -1.11
N THR A 172 -7.96 6.39 -0.91
CA THR A 172 -7.48 5.43 -1.91
C THR A 172 -7.12 4.11 -1.22
N ASP A 173 -7.22 3.00 -1.95
CA ASP A 173 -6.87 1.66 -1.44
C ASP A 173 -5.41 1.66 -0.98
N SER A 174 -5.22 1.51 0.33
CA SER A 174 -3.90 1.65 0.94
C SER A 174 -3.80 0.88 2.25
N PHE A 175 -2.58 0.42 2.53
CA PHE A 175 -2.24 -0.07 3.86
C PHE A 175 -1.91 1.11 4.77
N ILE A 176 -2.42 1.06 5.99
CA ILE A 176 -2.17 2.04 7.05
C ILE A 176 -1.41 1.31 8.16
N THR A 177 -0.22 1.79 8.49
CA THR A 177 0.55 1.29 9.64
C THR A 177 -0.17 1.68 10.92
N LEU A 178 -0.41 0.69 11.78
CA LEU A 178 -1.05 0.94 13.07
C LEU A 178 -0.01 1.47 14.06
N THR A 179 -0.42 2.41 14.91
CA THR A 179 0.42 2.97 15.97
C THR A 179 -0.40 3.13 17.25
N GLY A 180 0.28 3.36 18.38
CA GLY A 180 -0.39 3.58 19.66
C GLY A 180 -1.24 2.39 20.10
N THR A 181 -2.42 2.67 20.67
CA THR A 181 -3.30 1.63 21.21
C THR A 181 -3.91 0.73 20.13
N ALA A 182 -4.02 1.20 18.88
CA ALA A 182 -4.48 0.36 17.76
C ALA A 182 -3.48 -0.74 17.35
N ALA A 183 -2.19 -0.57 17.70
CA ALA A 183 -1.13 -1.54 17.42
C ALA A 183 -0.80 -2.47 18.60
N SER A 184 -1.52 -2.34 19.72
CA SER A 184 -1.15 -3.02 20.96
C SER A 184 -1.44 -4.53 20.90
N THR A 185 -0.58 -5.32 21.53
CA THR A 185 -0.89 -6.71 21.87
C THR A 185 -2.05 -6.73 22.85
N ILE A 186 -3.06 -7.53 22.56
CA ILE A 186 -4.15 -7.75 23.50
C ILE A 186 -3.62 -8.69 24.59
N GLY A 187 -3.08 -8.10 25.66
CA GLY A 187 -2.80 -8.83 26.90
C GLY A 187 -4.10 -9.22 27.62
N ALA A 188 -3.96 -10.03 28.68
CA ALA A 188 -5.02 -10.72 29.42
C ALA A 188 -6.17 -9.85 30.02
N THR A 189 -6.20 -8.53 29.79
CA THR A 189 -7.22 -7.61 30.34
C THR A 189 -7.80 -6.63 29.31
N GLY A 190 -7.35 -6.63 28.06
CA GLY A 190 -7.89 -5.77 27.00
C GLY A 190 -8.72 -6.56 26.00
N VAL A 191 -9.67 -5.91 25.32
CA VAL A 191 -10.27 -6.41 24.08
C VAL A 191 -10.25 -5.23 23.13
N LEU A 192 -9.64 -5.39 21.94
CA LEU A 192 -9.84 -4.45 20.86
C LEU A 192 -11.11 -4.84 20.13
N LEU A 193 -11.92 -3.87 19.79
CA LEU A 193 -13.11 -4.08 18.96
C LEU A 193 -12.97 -3.24 17.71
N PHE A 194 -13.59 -3.69 16.63
CA PHE A 194 -13.71 -2.87 15.44
C PHE A 194 -15.14 -2.84 14.92
N ASP A 195 -15.44 -1.74 14.24
CA ASP A 195 -16.59 -1.56 13.38
C ASP A 195 -16.10 -1.10 12.01
N CYS A 196 -16.63 -1.68 10.92
CA CYS A 196 -16.24 -1.35 9.57
C CYS A 196 -17.47 -1.00 8.71
N THR A 197 -17.54 0.28 8.31
CA THR A 197 -18.69 0.86 7.60
C THR A 197 -18.29 1.38 6.23
N CYS A 198 -19.13 1.11 5.23
CA CYS A 198 -19.16 1.75 3.91
C CYS A 198 -20.64 1.90 3.52
#